data_AF-A0A356AXS8-F1
#
_entry.id   AF-A0A356AXS8-F1
#
_cell.length_a   1.000
_cell.length_b   1.000
_cell.length_c   1.000
_cell.angle_alpha   90.00
_cell.angle_beta   90.00
_cell.angle_gamma   90.00
#
_symmetry.space_group_name_H-M   'P 1'
#
loop_
_entity.id
_entity.type
_entity.pdbx_description
1 polymer ?
#
loop_
_entity_poly.entity_id
_entity_poly.type
_entity_poly.pdbx_seq_one_letter_code
_entity_poly.pdbx_strand_id
1 'polypeptide(L)'
;MADWDGTTLPLYDKLTGPCCKVYLFVATLPLSMYCFTKACLTMKEEDLINVQISMYEYFEGGTRLLIPDNLKVDVIFAVCRQT
;
A
#
# COMPACT_ATOMS: atom_id res chain seq x y z
N MET A 1 -5.68 8.42 3.70
CA MET A 1 -6.28 7.60 2.63
C MET A 1 -5.20 6.69 2.10
N ALA A 2 -5.51 5.42 1.83
CA ALA A 2 -4.55 4.49 1.24
C ALA A 2 -5.29 3.64 0.22
N ASP A 3 -4.79 3.59 -1.01
CA ASP A 3 -5.44 2.89 -2.12
C ASP A 3 -4.40 2.49 -3.18
N TRP A 4 -4.79 1.59 -4.06
CA TRP A 4 -4.05 1.27 -5.26
C TRP A 4 -4.30 2.32 -6.34
N ASP A 5 -3.25 2.72 -7.04
CA ASP A 5 -3.39 3.47 -8.28
C ASP A 5 -4.09 2.58 -9.33
N GLY A 6 -5.14 3.11 -9.96
CA GLY A 6 -5.85 2.43 -11.05
C GLY A 6 -4.99 2.25 -12.30
N THR A 7 -3.86 2.95 -12.40
CA THR A 7 -2.94 2.86 -13.53
C THR A 7 -1.77 1.94 -13.23
N THR A 8 -1.59 0.89 -14.05
CA THR A 8 -0.39 0.05 -13.99
C THR A 8 0.78 0.73 -14.69
N LEU A 9 1.96 0.66 -14.07
CA LEU A 9 3.19 1.19 -14.65
C LEU A 9 4.05 0.06 -15.23
N PRO A 10 4.73 0.26 -16.37
CA PRO A 10 5.75 -0.68 -16.85
C PRO A 10 7.06 -0.52 -16.07
N LEU A 11 7.57 -1.61 -15.51
CA LEU A 11 8.91 -1.67 -14.93
C LEU A 11 9.93 -1.94 -16.03
N TYR A 12 10.86 -1.00 -16.22
CA TYR A 12 11.95 -1.13 -17.17
C TYR A 12 13.23 -1.52 -16.46
N ASP A 13 13.77 -2.69 -16.81
CA ASP A 13 15.14 -3.05 -16.47
C ASP A 13 16.08 -2.54 -17.57
N LYS A 14 17.16 -1.86 -17.18
CA LYS A 14 18.14 -1.28 -18.11
C LYS A 14 18.83 -2.33 -18.96
N LEU A 15 18.91 -3.57 -18.49
CA LEU A 15 19.58 -4.67 -19.18
C LEU A 15 18.64 -5.49 -20.06
N THR A 16 17.39 -5.67 -19.63
CA THR A 16 16.47 -6.66 -20.22
C THR A 16 15.27 -6.03 -20.95
N GLY A 17 15.10 -4.70 -20.84
CA GLY A 17 13.93 -4.00 -21.38
C GLY A 17 12.71 -4.05 -20.43
N PRO A 18 11.48 -3.82 -20.92
CA PRO A 18 10.28 -3.88 -20.08
C PRO A 18 10.10 -5.29 -19.50
N CYS A 19 10.22 -5.40 -18.18
CA CYS A 19 10.28 -6.67 -17.48
C CYS A 19 8.89 -7.13 -17.02
N CYS A 20 8.08 -6.22 -16.47
CA CYS A 20 6.77 -6.55 -15.92
C CYS A 20 5.89 -5.31 -15.68
N LYS A 21 4.58 -5.54 -15.55
CA LYS A 21 3.64 -4.53 -15.06
C LYS A 21 3.73 -4.48 -13.54
N VAL A 22 3.72 -3.27 -13.00
CA VAL A 22 3.69 -3.01 -11.55
C VAL A 22 2.50 -2.16 -11.19
N TYR A 23 2.02 -2.37 -9.98
CA TYR A 23 0.92 -1.66 -9.36
C TYR A 23 1.50 -0.72 -8.30
N LEU A 24 1.04 0.52 -8.29
CA LEU A 24 1.47 1.48 -7.29
C LEU A 24 0.45 1.52 -6.16
N PHE A 25 0.92 1.34 -4.93
CA PHE A 25 0.14 1.61 -3.74
C PHE A 25 0.50 3.01 -3.23
N VAL A 26 -0.51 3.81 -2.92
CA VAL A 26 -0.35 5.19 -2.46
C VAL A 26 -1.10 5.37 -1.16
N ALA A 27 -0.41 5.89 -0.15
CA ALA A 27 -1.00 6.28 1.12
C ALA A 27 -0.64 7.71 1.47
N THR A 28 -1.62 8.49 1.91
CA THR A 28 -1.46 9.91 2.26
C THR A 28 -2.11 10.21 3.60
N LEU A 29 -1.36 10.86 4.48
CA LEU A 29 -1.89 11.42 5.72
C LEU A 29 -2.80 12.63 5.41
N PRO A 30 -4.07 12.63 5.83
CA PRO A 30 -5.06 13.61 5.38
C PRO A 30 -4.78 15.06 5.83
N LEU A 31 -4.02 15.25 6.91
CA LEU A 31 -3.75 16.58 7.45
C LEU A 31 -2.46 17.20 6.88
N SER A 32 -1.39 16.41 6.80
CA SER A 32 -0.06 16.87 6.36
C SER A 32 0.22 16.65 4.88
N MET A 33 -0.66 15.91 4.18
CA MET A 33 -0.42 15.44 2.81
C MET A 33 0.90 14.69 2.67
N TYR A 34 1.38 14.09 3.76
CA TYR A 34 2.59 13.28 3.74
C TYR A 34 2.29 11.94 3.08
N CYS A 35 2.97 11.66 1.97
CA CYS A 35 2.68 10.54 1.10
C CYS A 35 3.73 9.43 1.22
N PHE A 36 3.24 8.20 1.23
CA PHE A 36 4.00 6.98 1.08
C PHE A 36 3.57 6.31 -0.23
N THR A 37 4.53 5.81 -1.00
CA THR A 37 4.25 5.09 -2.24
C THR A 37 5.14 3.87 -2.36
N LYS A 38 4.58 2.72 -2.73
CA LYS A 38 5.33 1.47 -2.96
C LYS A 38 4.86 0.80 -4.24
N ALA A 39 5.80 0.38 -5.07
CA ALA A 39 5.51 -0.42 -6.24
C ALA A 39 5.48 -1.92 -5.88
N CYS A 40 4.39 -2.60 -6.23
CA CYS A 40 4.23 -4.04 -6.03
C CYS A 40 4.03 -4.73 -7.38
N LEU A 41 4.46 -5.99 -7.48
CA LEU A 41 4.27 -6.79 -8.70
C LEU A 41 2.83 -7.29 -8.84
N THR A 42 2.10 -7.45 -7.73
CA THR A 42 0.71 -7.88 -7.73
C THR A 42 -0.16 -7.03 -6.80
N MET A 43 -1.48 -7.09 -6.99
CA MET A 43 -2.49 -6.52 -6.06
C MET A 43 -3.09 -7.59 -5.14
N LYS A 44 -2.35 -8.68 -4.88
CA LYS A 44 -2.82 -9.76 -4.02
C LYS A 44 -2.79 -9.33 -2.56
N GLU A 45 -3.53 -10.05 -1.74
CA GLU A 45 -3.63 -9.81 -0.30
C GLU A 45 -2.26 -9.79 0.40
N GLU A 46 -1.35 -10.70 0.05
CA GLU A 46 0.01 -10.72 0.60
C GLU A 46 0.78 -9.42 0.34
N ASP A 47 0.69 -8.89 -0.89
CA ASP A 47 1.33 -7.62 -1.25
C ASP A 47 0.64 -6.44 -0.56
N LEU A 48 -0.68 -6.50 -0.37
CA LEU A 48 -1.45 -5.50 0.38
C LEU A 48 -1.03 -5.44 1.86
N ILE A 49 -0.84 -6.60 2.51
CA ILE A 49 -0.37 -6.68 3.90
C ILE A 49 1.04 -6.10 4.01
N ASN A 50 1.94 -6.54 3.13
CA ASN A 50 3.32 -6.10 3.15
C ASN A 50 3.47 -4.60 2.91
N VAL A 51 2.62 -4.00 2.05
CA VAL A 51 2.66 -2.56 1.82
C VAL A 51 2.09 -1.77 2.99
N GLN A 52 1.04 -2.25 3.66
CA GLN A 52 0.53 -1.62 4.86
C GLN A 52 1.55 -1.65 6.01
N ILE A 53 2.27 -2.76 6.21
CA ILE A 53 3.36 -2.84 7.20
C ILE A 53 4.43 -1.79 6.89
N SER A 54 4.95 -1.78 5.65
CA SER A 54 5.96 -0.79 5.23
C SER A 54 5.47 0.65 5.34
N MET A 55 4.18 0.89 5.12
CA MET A 55 3.56 2.20 5.27
C MET A 55 3.61 2.67 6.73
N TYR A 56 3.23 1.81 7.70
CA TYR A 56 3.28 2.16 9.12
C TYR A 56 4.71 2.33 9.63
N GLU A 57 5.64 1.51 9.14
CA GLU A 57 7.08 1.69 9.41
C GLU A 57 7.57 3.04 8.89
N TYR A 58 7.19 3.43 7.66
CA TYR A 58 7.58 4.70 7.06
C TYR A 58 7.00 5.92 7.80
N PHE A 59 5.77 5.81 8.29
CA PHE A 59 5.15 6.88 9.09
C PHE A 59 5.63 6.90 10.54
N GLU A 60 6.48 5.95 10.95
CA GLU A 60 6.99 5.80 12.31
C GLU A 60 5.89 5.82 13.38
N GLY A 61 4.70 5.32 13.03
CA GLY A 61 3.51 5.43 13.88
C GLY A 61 2.36 4.55 13.41
N GLY A 62 1.56 4.09 14.37
CA GLY A 62 0.34 3.32 14.12
C GLY A 62 -0.90 4.21 14.10
N THR A 63 -1.78 4.03 13.12
CA THR A 63 -3.11 4.66 13.17
C THR A 63 -3.96 3.95 14.22
N ARG A 64 -4.56 4.71 15.15
CA ARG A 64 -5.46 4.13 16.17
C ARG A 64 -6.68 3.44 15.58
N LEU A 65 -7.12 3.88 14.40
CA LEU A 65 -8.26 3.35 13.68
C LEU A 65 -7.93 3.30 12.20
N LEU A 66 -7.99 2.10 11.62
CA LEU A 66 -7.96 1.89 10.18
C LEU A 66 -9.41 1.64 9.75
N ILE A 67 -9.96 2.53 8.92
CA ILE A 67 -11.30 2.36 8.35
C ILE A 67 -11.11 2.05 6.86
N PRO A 68 -11.38 0.81 6.45
CA PRO A 68 -11.33 0.46 5.05
C PRO A 68 -12.53 1.04 4.30
N ASP A 69 -12.31 1.51 3.08
CA ASP A 69 -13.40 1.96 2.21
C ASP A 69 -14.13 0.78 1.55
N ASN A 70 -13.43 -0.35 1.35
CA ASN A 70 -13.94 -1.56 0.71
C ASN A 70 -13.84 -2.78 1.64
N LEU A 71 -14.90 -2.95 2.44
CA LEU A 71 -15.01 -3.97 3.49
C LEU A 71 -14.72 -5.41 3.02
N LYS A 72 -14.88 -5.76 1.74
CA LYS A 72 -14.64 -7.13 1.27
C LYS A 72 -13.16 -7.52 1.19
N VAL A 73 -12.25 -6.56 0.99
CA VAL A 73 -10.81 -6.84 0.82
C VAL A 73 -10.05 -6.70 2.15
N ASP A 74 -10.54 -5.85 3.06
CA ASP A 74 -9.84 -5.47 4.29
C ASP A 74 -10.25 -6.24 5.57
N VAL A 75 -11.23 -7.15 5.51
CA VAL A 75 -11.77 -7.86 6.71
C VAL A 75 -10.75 -8.75 7.45
N ILE A 76 -9.51 -8.84 6.98
CA ILE A 76 -8.47 -9.67 7.60
C ILE A 76 -7.63 -8.89 8.64
N PHE A 77 -7.63 -7.54 8.68
CA PHE A 77 -6.63 -6.77 9.47
C PHE A 77 -7.14 -5.69 10.45
N ALA A 78 -8.30 -5.91 11.09
CA ALA A 78 -8.73 -5.06 12.20
C ALA A 78 -8.37 -5.66 13.59
N VAL A 79 -7.09 -5.90 13.86
CA VAL A 79 -6.58 -6.01 15.25
C VAL A 79 -5.22 -5.33 15.34
N CYS A 80 -5.22 -4.00 15.45
CA CYS A 80 -4.12 -3.31 16.12
C CYS A 80 -4.24 -3.68 17.60
N ARG A 81 -3.30 -4.50 18.09
CA ARG A 81 -3.25 -4.98 19.49
C ARG A 81 -3.11 -3.77 20.41
N GLN A 82 -4.23 -3.30 20.96
CA GLN A 82 -4.23 -2.34 22.06
C GLN A 82 -3.69 -3.07 23.30
N THR A 83 -2.45 -2.73 23.69
CA THR A 83 -1.99 -2.92 25.07
C THR A 83 -2.72 -1.97 26.00
#